data_AF-A0A956J490-F1
#
_entry.id   AF-A0A956J490-F1
#
_cell.length_a   1.000
_cell.length_b   1.000
_cell.length_c   1.000
_cell.angle_alpha   90.00
_cell.angle_beta   90.00
_cell.angle_gamma   90.00
#
_symmetry.space_group_name_H-M   'P 1'
#
loop_
_entity.id
_entity.type
_entity.pdbx_description
1 polymer ?
#
loop_
_entity_poly.entity_id
_entity_poly.type
_entity_poly.pdbx_seq_one_letter_code
_entity_poly.pdbx_strand_id
1 'polypeptide(L)'
;LEERRTQAVSARRWLSPSQASELGALDPEAIVRVQEEAWPTVRDQDELADALQVLGVISTQSANALGWRAGLEQLAHGGRVTLLTTKAGRGVWVAIERLVELRQVYTGASEAPTVTIPAKLVPQVLLGPEEVLVELVRGQVECRGPIRAAQLADELALPADSVELALVTLETEGFVLRGSFSARVGSRSSASAEATEWCERGLLARIHRYTLARLRSEIEPVQQTDFMRFLLRWQRVEPGHQGSGPDALAQVLDQLEGFEAPAAAWEQEILPARIADYDPAWLDLLCLSGRVTWLRRTPPQSTSSRRGKPAPVRATPIALVSRTNLSVWCVRGEPGGDELPELSPAAARVRQVLSAAGACFFMDLMGRSGLLRTQVEEGLAELVALGLANS
;
A
#
# COMPACT_ATOMS: atom_id res chain seq x y z
N LEU A 1 30.61 2.41 -3.16
CA LEU A 1 29.54 1.48 -2.75
C LEU A 1 28.37 2.18 -2.05
N GLU A 2 28.44 3.49 -1.76
CA GLU A 2 27.34 4.26 -1.16
C GLU A 2 26.39 4.93 -2.19
N GLU A 3 26.83 5.18 -3.42
CA GLU A 3 26.04 5.94 -4.42
C GLU A 3 24.91 5.16 -5.11
N ARG A 4 24.80 3.84 -4.93
CA ARG A 4 23.71 3.04 -5.54
C ARG A 4 22.45 2.91 -4.69
N ARG A 5 22.47 3.34 -3.42
CA ARG A 5 21.29 3.28 -2.53
C ARG A 5 20.26 4.38 -2.78
N THR A 6 20.64 5.45 -3.47
CA THR A 6 19.78 6.63 -3.64
C THR A 6 18.88 6.59 -4.88
N GLN A 7 19.03 5.60 -5.77
CA GLN A 7 18.26 5.51 -7.02
C GLN A 7 17.05 4.56 -6.99
N ALA A 8 16.84 3.80 -5.92
CA ALA A 8 15.72 2.85 -5.81
C ALA A 8 14.41 3.46 -5.24
N VAL A 9 14.39 4.75 -4.94
CA VAL A 9 13.17 5.50 -4.60
C VAL A 9 12.91 6.53 -5.68
N SER A 10 12.65 6.06 -6.90
CA SER A 10 12.07 6.92 -7.93
C SER A 10 10.66 7.28 -7.47
N ALA A 11 10.54 8.46 -6.87
CA ALA A 11 9.27 9.06 -6.50
C ALA A 11 8.31 8.97 -7.69
N ARG A 12 7.15 8.32 -7.48
CA ARG A 12 6.04 8.22 -8.44
C ARG A 12 5.53 9.63 -8.77
N ARG A 13 6.22 10.32 -9.69
CA ARG A 13 6.09 11.78 -9.92
C ARG A 13 5.01 12.18 -10.93
N TRP A 14 4.19 11.26 -11.40
CA TRP A 14 3.06 11.59 -12.27
C TRP A 14 1.82 10.80 -11.82
N LEU A 15 1.05 11.41 -10.91
CA LEU A 15 -0.26 10.94 -10.54
C LEU A 15 -1.30 11.80 -11.26
N SER A 16 -2.27 11.15 -11.89
CA SER A 16 -3.44 11.82 -12.45
C SER A 16 -4.24 12.53 -11.33
N PRO A 17 -5.02 13.60 -11.63
CA PRO A 17 -5.81 14.32 -10.62
C PRO A 17 -6.74 13.42 -9.77
N SER A 18 -7.24 12.33 -10.36
CA SER A 18 -8.03 11.29 -9.65
C SER A 18 -7.21 10.50 -8.65
N GLN A 19 -5.94 10.20 -8.95
CA GLN A 19 -5.02 9.50 -8.02
C GLN A 19 -4.47 10.45 -6.94
N ALA A 20 -4.39 11.75 -7.20
CA ALA A 20 -4.06 12.73 -6.15
C ALA A 20 -5.17 12.83 -5.09
N SER A 21 -6.44 12.65 -5.48
CA SER A 21 -7.57 12.53 -4.54
C SER A 21 -7.50 11.27 -3.67
N GLU A 22 -6.93 10.18 -4.18
CA GLU A 22 -6.74 8.93 -3.43
C GLU A 22 -5.64 9.04 -2.36
N LEU A 23 -4.60 9.85 -2.60
CA LEU A 23 -3.56 10.13 -1.60
C LEU A 23 -4.00 11.06 -0.46
N GLY A 24 -5.07 11.84 -0.65
CA GLY A 24 -5.66 12.68 0.39
C GLY A 24 -6.73 11.97 1.23
N ALA A 25 -7.12 10.74 0.87
CA ALA A 25 -8.14 10.00 1.60
C ALA A 25 -7.55 9.52 2.93
N LEU A 26 -8.09 10.07 4.03
CA LEU A 26 -7.75 9.61 5.37
C LEU A 26 -8.28 8.20 5.57
N ASP A 27 -7.50 7.39 6.28
CA ASP A 27 -7.90 6.04 6.61
C ASP A 27 -9.09 6.05 7.61
N PRO A 28 -10.24 5.45 7.28
CA PRO A 28 -11.40 5.48 8.17
C PRO A 28 -11.11 4.87 9.55
N GLU A 29 -10.25 3.85 9.61
CA GLU A 29 -9.84 3.24 10.87
C GLU A 29 -8.96 4.19 11.70
N ALA A 30 -8.10 4.99 11.05
CA ALA A 30 -7.33 6.02 11.72
C ALA A 30 -8.23 7.13 12.29
N ILE A 31 -9.31 7.51 11.59
CA ILE A 31 -10.29 8.48 12.10
C ILE A 31 -10.94 7.94 13.37
N VAL A 32 -11.52 6.74 13.32
CA VAL A 32 -12.20 6.12 14.47
C VAL A 32 -11.26 6.00 15.66
N ARG A 33 -10.04 5.50 15.44
CA ARG A 33 -9.03 5.36 16.49
C ARG A 33 -8.70 6.70 17.15
N VAL A 34 -8.51 7.76 16.37
CA VAL A 34 -8.19 9.08 16.92
C VAL A 34 -9.38 9.66 17.69
N GLN A 35 -10.61 9.42 17.23
CA GLN A 35 -11.82 9.80 17.95
C GLN A 35 -11.92 9.11 19.31
N GLU A 36 -11.68 7.80 19.36
CA GLU A 36 -11.65 7.03 20.62
C GLU A 36 -10.56 7.52 21.57
N GLU A 37 -9.36 7.79 21.07
CA GLU A 37 -8.23 8.30 21.86
C GLU A 37 -8.42 9.75 22.35
N ALA A 38 -9.20 10.56 21.61
CA ALA A 38 -9.47 11.97 21.97
C ALA A 38 -10.66 12.10 22.93
N TRP A 39 -11.56 11.13 22.94
CA TRP A 39 -12.74 11.15 23.78
C TRP A 39 -12.38 10.93 25.27
N PRO A 40 -12.96 11.70 26.21
CA PRO A 40 -12.70 11.50 27.62
C PRO A 40 -13.08 10.09 28.09
N THR A 41 -12.16 9.41 28.77
CA THR A 41 -12.45 8.15 29.46
C THR A 41 -12.99 8.47 30.84
N VAL A 42 -14.15 7.90 31.19
CA VAL A 42 -14.83 8.15 32.47
C VAL A 42 -15.04 6.82 33.20
N ARG A 43 -14.40 6.67 34.35
CA ARG A 43 -14.46 5.46 35.20
C ARG A 43 -15.20 5.71 36.51
N ASP A 44 -15.20 6.94 36.98
CA ASP A 44 -15.85 7.36 38.22
C ASP A 44 -16.51 8.74 38.08
N GLN A 45 -17.07 9.25 39.18
CA GLN A 45 -17.78 10.53 39.22
C GLN A 45 -16.85 11.74 39.08
N ASP A 46 -15.59 11.63 39.51
CA ASP A 46 -14.65 12.74 39.42
C ASP A 46 -14.12 12.88 37.99
N GLU A 47 -13.78 11.76 37.34
CA GLU A 47 -13.44 11.75 35.91
C GLU A 47 -14.63 12.23 35.03
N LEU A 48 -15.87 11.96 35.43
CA LEU A 48 -17.06 12.47 34.74
C LEU A 48 -17.19 14.00 34.86
N ALA A 49 -16.93 14.54 36.04
CA ALA A 49 -16.91 15.99 36.26
C ALA A 49 -15.78 16.66 35.45
N ASP A 50 -14.59 16.05 35.42
CA ASP A 50 -13.46 16.55 34.63
C ASP A 50 -13.75 16.49 33.12
N ALA A 51 -14.37 15.41 32.64
CA ALA A 51 -14.81 15.29 31.25
C ALA A 51 -15.80 16.41 30.86
N LEU A 52 -16.73 16.75 31.76
CA LEU A 52 -17.64 17.88 31.56
C LEU A 52 -16.92 19.24 31.53
N GLN A 53 -15.82 19.42 32.27
CA GLN A 53 -15.05 20.66 32.19
C GLN A 53 -14.45 20.85 30.79
N VAL A 54 -13.84 19.79 30.26
CA VAL A 54 -13.21 19.79 28.92
C VAL A 54 -14.26 19.99 27.83
N LEU A 55 -15.32 19.16 27.83
CA LEU A 55 -16.39 19.24 26.84
C LEU A 55 -17.20 20.54 26.96
N GLY A 56 -17.31 21.08 28.17
CA GLY A 56 -18.20 22.19 28.51
C GLY A 56 -19.64 21.76 28.73
N VAL A 57 -20.21 21.04 27.76
CA VAL A 57 -21.55 20.44 27.88
C VAL A 57 -21.61 19.05 27.26
N ILE A 58 -22.59 18.27 27.69
CA ILE A 58 -22.99 17.07 26.97
C ILE A 58 -24.53 16.99 26.86
N SER A 59 -25.02 16.62 25.68
CA SER A 59 -26.46 16.44 25.48
C SER A 59 -27.01 15.31 26.35
N THR A 60 -28.27 15.41 26.76
CA THR A 60 -28.95 14.33 27.49
C THR A 60 -28.97 13.03 26.68
N GLN A 61 -29.09 13.13 25.35
CA GLN A 61 -29.07 11.98 24.45
C GLN A 61 -27.70 11.28 24.44
N SER A 62 -26.61 12.05 24.28
CA SER A 62 -25.25 11.54 24.27
C SER A 62 -24.86 10.98 25.64
N ALA A 63 -25.24 11.66 26.73
CA ALA A 63 -25.03 11.16 28.09
C ALA A 63 -25.73 9.82 28.34
N ASN A 64 -26.94 9.62 27.80
CA ASN A 64 -27.63 8.34 27.90
C ASN A 64 -26.93 7.24 27.08
N ALA A 65 -26.51 7.56 25.84
CA ALA A 65 -25.81 6.61 24.97
C ALA A 65 -24.48 6.13 25.55
N LEU A 66 -23.77 7.02 26.28
CA LEU A 66 -22.51 6.71 26.97
C LEU A 66 -22.70 6.09 28.36
N GLY A 67 -23.95 5.96 28.84
CA GLY A 67 -24.24 5.44 30.18
C GLY A 67 -23.89 6.39 31.33
N TRP A 68 -23.62 7.67 31.05
CA TRP A 68 -23.21 8.68 32.05
C TRP A 68 -24.38 9.22 32.89
N ARG A 69 -25.62 8.96 32.48
CA ARG A 69 -26.84 9.51 33.10
C ARG A 69 -26.88 9.35 34.63
N ALA A 70 -26.64 8.15 35.15
CA ALA A 70 -26.71 7.89 36.59
C ALA A 70 -25.63 8.67 37.37
N GLY A 71 -24.42 8.77 36.82
CA GLY A 71 -23.34 9.57 37.40
C GLY A 71 -23.66 11.06 37.39
N LEU A 72 -24.23 11.58 36.29
CA LEU A 72 -24.66 12.98 36.19
C LEU A 72 -25.80 13.31 37.16
N GLU A 73 -26.78 12.43 37.32
CA GLU A 73 -27.86 12.60 38.30
C GLU A 73 -27.31 12.60 39.73
N GLN A 74 -26.32 11.76 40.06
CA GLN A 74 -25.65 11.77 41.37
C GLN A 74 -24.86 13.07 41.60
N LEU A 75 -24.08 13.52 40.61
CA LEU A 75 -23.36 14.80 40.66
C LEU A 75 -24.32 15.99 40.80
N ALA A 76 -25.49 15.92 40.18
CA ALA A 76 -26.53 16.93 40.30
C ALA A 76 -27.14 16.99 41.70
N HIS A 77 -27.39 15.83 42.34
CA HIS A 77 -27.79 15.79 43.76
C HIS A 77 -26.71 16.35 44.69
N GLY A 78 -25.43 16.16 44.34
CA GLY A 78 -24.29 16.76 45.04
C GLY A 78 -24.07 18.24 44.72
N GLY A 79 -24.89 18.84 43.85
CA GLY A 79 -24.78 20.25 43.47
C GLY A 79 -23.54 20.59 42.65
N ARG A 80 -22.91 19.61 41.98
CA ARG A 80 -21.72 19.80 41.11
C ARG A 80 -22.05 19.96 39.63
N VAL A 81 -23.23 19.53 39.21
CA VAL A 81 -23.69 19.58 37.82
C VAL A 81 -25.16 20.01 37.79
N THR A 82 -25.61 20.66 36.73
CA THR A 82 -27.03 20.94 36.48
C THR A 82 -27.42 20.62 35.05
N LEU A 83 -28.72 20.34 34.82
CA LEU A 83 -29.29 20.20 33.48
C LEU A 83 -29.87 21.55 33.03
N LEU A 84 -29.33 22.11 31.95
CA LEU A 84 -29.92 23.23 31.25
C LEU A 84 -30.89 22.72 30.19
N THR A 85 -32.16 23.08 30.30
CA THR A 85 -33.18 22.77 29.29
C THR A 85 -33.48 24.02 28.48
N THR A 86 -33.11 23.99 27.20
CA THR A 86 -33.40 25.06 26.25
C THR A 86 -34.91 25.29 26.09
N LYS A 87 -35.33 26.45 25.57
CA LYS A 87 -36.75 26.73 25.29
C LYS A 87 -37.39 25.72 24.33
N ALA A 88 -36.58 25.06 23.50
CA ALA A 88 -37.00 23.99 22.60
C ALA A 88 -37.15 22.61 23.29
N GLY A 89 -36.95 22.53 24.61
CA GLY A 89 -37.04 21.28 25.38
C GLY A 89 -35.83 20.36 25.25
N ARG A 90 -34.75 20.79 24.58
CA ARG A 90 -33.49 20.04 24.49
C ARG A 90 -32.64 20.30 25.73
N GLY A 91 -32.17 19.23 26.39
CA GLY A 91 -31.40 19.30 27.63
C GLY A 91 -29.91 19.02 27.46
N VAL A 92 -29.06 19.87 28.04
CA VAL A 92 -27.59 19.71 28.10
C VAL A 92 -27.10 19.77 29.55
N TRP A 93 -26.22 18.84 29.92
CA TRP A 93 -25.61 18.79 31.24
C TRP A 93 -24.37 19.67 31.29
N VAL A 94 -24.24 20.42 32.39
CA VAL A 94 -23.23 21.46 32.57
C VAL A 94 -22.66 21.38 33.97
N ALA A 95 -21.33 21.44 34.10
CA ALA A 95 -20.67 21.56 35.40
C ALA A 95 -20.84 22.97 35.99
N ILE A 96 -20.99 23.08 37.32
CA ILE A 96 -21.29 24.37 37.98
C ILE A 96 -20.21 25.43 37.76
N GLU A 97 -18.97 25.00 37.57
CA GLU A 97 -17.79 25.83 37.34
C GLU A 97 -17.90 26.61 36.02
N ARG A 98 -18.60 26.05 35.02
CA ARG A 98 -18.83 26.70 33.71
C ARG A 98 -20.21 27.31 33.58
N LEU A 99 -21.07 27.15 34.59
CA LEU A 99 -22.48 27.55 34.51
C LEU A 99 -22.67 29.06 34.32
N VAL A 100 -21.84 29.90 34.96
CA VAL A 100 -21.92 31.37 34.82
C VAL A 100 -21.76 31.80 33.37
N GLU A 101 -20.74 31.26 32.69
CA GLU A 101 -20.44 31.56 31.30
C GLU A 101 -21.53 30.98 30.37
N LEU A 102 -21.90 29.72 30.58
CA LEU A 102 -22.84 29.02 29.70
C LEU A 102 -24.27 29.56 29.78
N ARG A 103 -24.67 30.22 30.88
CA ARG A 103 -25.93 31.00 30.94
C ARG A 103 -26.00 32.10 29.88
N GLN A 104 -24.87 32.66 29.46
CA GLN A 104 -24.82 33.68 28.42
C GLN A 104 -25.12 33.11 27.02
N VAL A 105 -24.78 31.84 26.80
CA VAL A 105 -25.03 31.12 25.54
C VAL A 105 -26.43 30.51 25.53
N TYR A 106 -26.84 29.84 26.61
CA TYR A 106 -28.14 29.18 26.76
C TYR A 106 -29.21 30.14 27.31
N THR A 107 -29.45 31.25 26.61
CA THR A 107 -30.34 32.31 27.09
C THR A 107 -31.78 31.83 27.31
N GLY A 108 -32.26 31.98 28.55
CA GLY A 108 -33.61 31.57 28.94
C GLY A 108 -33.83 30.05 29.01
N ALA A 109 -32.75 29.26 29.13
CA ALA A 109 -32.85 27.87 29.54
C ALA A 109 -33.26 27.75 31.01
N SER A 110 -34.05 26.73 31.35
CA SER A 110 -34.38 26.40 32.74
C SER A 110 -33.35 25.44 33.32
N GLU A 111 -33.07 25.58 34.62
CA GLU A 111 -32.07 24.76 35.33
C GLU A 111 -32.75 23.77 36.26
N ALA A 112 -32.35 22.51 36.19
CA ALA A 112 -32.85 21.46 37.07
C ALA A 112 -31.71 20.51 37.49
N PRO A 113 -31.32 20.43 38.77
CA PRO A 113 -31.77 21.28 39.89
C PRO A 113 -31.25 22.72 39.77
N THR A 114 -31.93 23.67 40.41
CA THR A 114 -31.39 25.03 40.55
C THR A 114 -30.22 25.00 41.53
N VAL A 115 -29.05 25.48 41.09
CA VAL A 115 -27.82 25.43 41.89
C VAL A 115 -27.34 26.84 42.22
N THR A 116 -26.96 27.06 43.49
CA THR A 116 -26.30 28.29 43.93
C THR A 116 -24.81 28.17 43.66
N ILE A 117 -24.26 29.06 42.85
CA ILE A 117 -22.84 29.05 42.48
C ILE A 117 -22.03 29.66 43.64
N PRO A 118 -21.07 28.93 44.24
CA PRO A 118 -20.17 29.47 45.25
C PRO A 118 -19.39 30.69 44.71
N ALA A 119 -19.21 31.72 45.54
CA ALA A 119 -18.53 32.96 45.14
C ALA A 119 -17.10 32.73 44.58
N LYS A 120 -16.43 31.65 44.99
CA LYS A 120 -15.10 31.26 44.50
C LYS A 120 -15.08 30.76 43.06
N LEU A 121 -16.22 30.29 42.54
CA LEU A 121 -16.37 29.77 41.18
C LEU A 121 -16.88 30.82 40.20
N VAL A 122 -17.20 32.04 40.68
CA VAL A 122 -17.59 33.13 39.80
C VAL A 122 -16.34 33.70 39.13
N PRO A 123 -16.24 33.69 37.79
CA PRO A 123 -15.09 34.25 37.09
C PRO A 123 -14.90 35.74 37.41
N GLN A 124 -13.66 36.17 37.59
CA GLN A 124 -13.34 37.60 37.83
C GLN A 124 -13.56 38.45 36.57
N VAL A 125 -13.39 37.84 35.40
CA VAL A 125 -13.62 38.43 34.08
C VAL A 125 -14.68 37.60 33.38
N LEU A 126 -15.76 38.25 32.92
CA LEU A 126 -16.80 37.61 32.14
C LEU A 126 -16.51 37.83 30.66
N LEU A 127 -16.34 36.72 29.94
CA LEU A 127 -16.30 36.71 28.49
C LEU A 127 -17.66 37.06 27.91
N GLY A 128 -17.68 37.62 26.70
CA GLY A 128 -18.91 37.85 25.95
C GLY A 128 -19.58 36.54 25.50
N PRO A 129 -20.88 36.54 25.15
CA PRO A 129 -21.60 35.33 24.75
C PRO A 129 -20.99 34.64 23.52
N GLU A 130 -20.45 35.42 22.57
CA GLU A 130 -19.78 34.89 21.38
C GLU A 130 -18.44 34.23 21.72
N GLU A 131 -17.66 34.82 22.63
CA GLU A 131 -16.39 34.27 23.11
C GLU A 131 -16.60 32.97 23.90
N VAL A 132 -17.62 32.92 24.77
CA VAL A 132 -17.99 31.69 25.48
C VAL A 132 -18.40 30.59 24.51
N LEU A 133 -19.13 30.94 23.44
CA LEU A 133 -19.51 29.97 22.41
C LEU A 133 -18.29 29.44 21.66
N VAL A 134 -17.33 30.30 21.32
CA VAL A 134 -16.05 29.88 20.70
C VAL A 134 -15.31 28.89 21.59
N GLU A 135 -15.17 29.18 22.88
CA GLU A 135 -14.49 28.27 23.83
C GLU A 135 -15.27 26.98 24.09
N LEU A 136 -16.60 27.02 24.05
CA LEU A 136 -17.43 25.81 24.09
C LEU A 136 -17.21 24.92 22.86
N VAL A 137 -17.24 25.52 21.67
CA VAL A 137 -17.00 24.81 20.41
C VAL A 137 -15.57 24.25 20.37
N ARG A 138 -14.59 25.00 20.88
CA ARG A 138 -13.18 24.56 21.01
C ARG A 138 -13.08 23.25 21.79
N GLY A 139 -13.64 23.21 23.00
CA GLY A 139 -13.63 22.00 23.85
C GLY A 139 -14.33 20.81 23.21
N GLN A 140 -15.35 21.03 22.37
CA GLN A 140 -16.02 19.93 21.66
C GLN A 140 -15.17 19.37 20.51
N VAL A 141 -14.57 20.23 19.67
CA VAL A 141 -13.80 19.77 18.51
C VAL A 141 -12.47 19.13 18.91
N GLU A 142 -11.93 19.47 20.08
CA GLU A 142 -10.76 18.82 20.69
C GLU A 142 -10.98 17.32 20.99
N CYS A 143 -12.23 16.88 21.13
CA CYS A 143 -12.56 15.52 21.55
C CYS A 143 -13.24 14.66 20.47
N ARG A 144 -13.64 15.21 19.32
CA ARG A 144 -14.60 14.54 18.40
C ARG A 144 -14.07 14.14 17.02
N GLY A 145 -12.86 14.57 16.64
CA GLY A 145 -12.37 14.39 15.27
C GLY A 145 -13.22 15.14 14.23
N PRO A 146 -13.22 14.71 12.95
CA PRO A 146 -14.02 15.36 11.90
C PRO A 146 -15.52 15.37 12.22
N ILE A 147 -16.13 16.55 12.26
CA ILE A 147 -17.56 16.74 12.57
C ILE A 147 -18.19 17.82 11.70
N ARG A 148 -19.49 17.69 11.37
CA ARG A 148 -20.24 18.72 10.64
C ARG A 148 -20.81 19.75 11.61
N ALA A 149 -20.87 21.02 11.19
CA ALA A 149 -21.44 22.10 12.01
C ALA A 149 -22.88 21.80 12.47
N ALA A 150 -23.72 21.25 11.59
CA ALA A 150 -25.09 20.85 11.95
C ALA A 150 -25.14 19.76 13.03
N GLN A 151 -24.26 18.75 12.95
CA GLN A 151 -24.18 17.69 13.96
C GLN A 151 -23.74 18.24 15.31
N LEU A 152 -22.72 19.10 15.32
CA LEU A 152 -22.25 19.75 16.54
C LEU A 152 -23.31 20.65 17.15
N ALA A 153 -24.04 21.42 16.34
CA ALA A 153 -25.14 22.27 16.80
C ALA A 153 -26.29 21.47 17.42
N ASP A 154 -26.61 20.31 16.84
CA ASP A 154 -27.61 19.40 17.40
C ASP A 154 -27.19 18.84 18.77
N GLU A 155 -25.93 18.42 18.91
CA GLU A 155 -25.38 17.94 20.18
C GLU A 155 -25.29 19.03 21.25
N LEU A 156 -24.93 20.26 20.85
CA LEU A 156 -24.89 21.41 21.75
C LEU A 156 -26.28 21.98 22.04
N ALA A 157 -27.33 21.50 21.37
CA ALA A 157 -28.67 22.08 21.44
C ALA A 157 -28.73 23.58 21.07
N LEU A 158 -27.83 24.07 20.21
CA LEU A 158 -27.71 25.47 19.78
C LEU A 158 -28.10 25.67 18.30
N PRO A 159 -28.30 26.92 17.83
CA PRO A 159 -28.51 27.21 16.42
C PRO A 159 -27.27 26.89 15.57
N ALA A 160 -27.47 26.29 14.40
CA ALA A 160 -26.38 25.91 13.49
C ALA A 160 -25.53 27.11 13.06
N ASP A 161 -26.17 28.24 12.72
CA ASP A 161 -25.48 29.46 12.27
C ASP A 161 -24.50 30.01 13.32
N SER A 162 -24.88 29.94 14.61
CA SER A 162 -24.02 30.40 15.70
C SER A 162 -22.80 29.49 15.89
N VAL A 163 -22.99 28.18 15.78
CA VAL A 163 -21.90 27.20 15.85
C VAL A 163 -20.98 27.31 14.64
N GLU A 164 -21.52 27.53 13.45
CA GLU A 164 -20.73 27.76 12.24
C GLU A 164 -19.89 29.04 12.34
N LEU A 165 -20.45 30.13 12.86
CA LEU A 165 -19.68 31.36 13.10
C LEU A 165 -18.52 31.12 14.09
N ALA A 166 -18.77 30.38 15.17
CA ALA A 166 -17.73 30.02 16.13
C ALA A 166 -16.63 29.15 15.50
N LEU A 167 -17.00 28.19 14.64
CA LEU A 167 -16.04 27.38 13.88
C LEU A 167 -15.20 28.22 12.90
N VAL A 168 -15.80 29.21 12.25
CA VAL A 168 -15.08 30.16 11.37
C VAL A 168 -14.10 31.02 12.17
N THR A 169 -14.46 31.46 13.37
CA THR A 169 -13.53 32.16 14.28
C THR A 169 -12.35 31.26 14.63
N LEU A 170 -12.60 30.00 15.02
CA LEU A 170 -11.56 29.01 15.30
C LEU A 170 -10.69 28.69 14.09
N GLU A 171 -11.24 28.71 12.88
CA GLU A 171 -10.46 28.55 11.63
C GLU A 171 -9.52 29.73 11.41
N THR A 172 -10.00 30.95 11.68
CA THR A 172 -9.20 32.19 11.57
C THR A 172 -8.04 32.19 12.55
N GLU A 173 -8.24 31.66 13.76
CA GLU A 173 -7.18 31.42 14.75
C GLU A 173 -6.22 30.28 14.34
N GLY A 174 -6.61 29.48 13.35
CA GLY A 174 -5.88 28.29 12.94
C GLY A 174 -6.04 27.11 13.90
N PHE A 175 -7.10 27.06 14.70
CA PHE A 175 -7.35 25.95 15.60
C PHE A 175 -7.98 24.75 14.88
N VAL A 176 -8.97 25.01 14.03
CA VAL A 176 -9.63 24.00 13.19
C VAL A 176 -9.30 24.15 11.72
N LEU A 177 -9.48 23.07 10.97
CA LEU A 177 -9.41 23.03 9.52
C LEU A 177 -10.74 22.55 8.95
N ARG A 178 -11.15 23.19 7.85
CA ARG A 178 -12.34 22.87 7.09
C ARG A 178 -12.02 21.95 5.91
N GLY A 179 -12.80 20.90 5.68
CA GLY A 179 -12.56 19.96 4.58
C GLY A 179 -13.62 18.87 4.45
N SER A 180 -13.32 17.85 3.63
CA SER A 180 -14.10 16.61 3.54
C SER A 180 -13.17 15.47 3.93
N PHE A 181 -13.24 15.03 5.18
CA PHE A 181 -12.24 14.14 5.79
C PHE A 181 -12.73 12.69 5.84
N SER A 182 -14.03 12.50 6.08
CA SER A 182 -14.66 11.18 6.24
C SER A 182 -15.22 10.60 4.93
N ALA A 183 -15.17 11.37 3.83
CA ALA A 183 -15.70 10.94 2.54
C ALA A 183 -14.81 9.84 1.93
N ARG A 184 -15.38 8.64 1.76
CA ARG A 184 -14.72 7.57 0.99
C ARG A 184 -14.66 7.95 -0.49
N VAL A 185 -13.46 7.97 -1.05
CA VAL A 185 -13.24 8.06 -2.51
C VAL A 185 -13.95 6.87 -3.16
N GLY A 186 -15.02 7.14 -3.93
CA GLY A 186 -15.77 6.13 -4.68
C GLY A 186 -17.28 6.04 -4.37
N SER A 187 -17.76 6.60 -3.26
CA SER A 187 -19.21 6.65 -2.97
C SER A 187 -19.88 7.82 -3.67
N ARG A 188 -20.13 7.70 -4.98
CA ARG A 188 -20.94 8.65 -5.77
C ARG A 188 -22.46 8.47 -5.53
N SER A 189 -22.85 8.33 -4.26
CA SER A 189 -24.25 8.47 -3.85
C SER A 189 -24.51 9.93 -3.51
N SER A 190 -25.34 10.57 -4.32
CA SER A 190 -25.77 11.96 -4.25
C SER A 190 -26.27 12.38 -2.86
N ALA A 191 -25.87 13.59 -2.45
CA ALA A 191 -26.30 14.40 -1.30
C ALA A 191 -25.50 14.31 0.02
N SER A 192 -24.75 13.25 0.32
CA SER A 192 -24.01 13.15 1.60
C SER A 192 -22.50 13.35 1.52
N ALA A 193 -21.94 13.47 0.30
CA ALA A 193 -20.50 13.50 0.01
C ALA A 193 -19.86 14.89 -0.01
N GLU A 194 -20.64 15.98 0.08
CA GLU A 194 -20.15 17.37 0.00
C GLU A 194 -20.33 18.17 1.28
N ALA A 195 -20.78 17.55 2.37
CA ALA A 195 -20.97 18.27 3.62
C ALA A 195 -19.61 18.58 4.24
N THR A 196 -19.30 19.87 4.30
CA THR A 196 -18.13 20.44 4.97
C THR A 196 -18.02 19.91 6.42
N GLU A 197 -16.86 19.33 6.72
CA GLU A 197 -16.45 18.88 8.04
C GLU A 197 -15.37 19.80 8.61
N TRP A 198 -15.34 19.88 9.93
CA TRP A 198 -14.39 20.65 10.71
C TRP A 198 -13.61 19.68 11.60
N CYS A 199 -12.30 19.85 11.68
CA CYS A 199 -11.45 19.02 12.52
C CYS A 199 -10.37 19.88 13.19
N GLU A 200 -10.10 19.63 14.47
CA GLU A 200 -8.96 20.20 15.16
C GLU A 200 -7.65 19.77 14.46
N ARG A 201 -6.70 20.70 14.34
CA ARG A 201 -5.48 20.53 13.53
C ARG A 201 -4.58 19.40 14.05
N GLY A 202 -4.41 19.26 15.35
CA GLY A 202 -3.63 18.23 16.01
C GLY A 202 -4.21 16.82 15.84
N LEU A 203 -5.52 16.66 15.98
CA LEU A 203 -6.26 15.44 15.70
C LEU A 203 -6.11 15.07 14.23
N LEU A 204 -6.30 16.03 13.31
CA LEU A 204 -6.12 15.79 11.88
C LEU A 204 -4.69 15.32 11.55
N ALA A 205 -3.67 15.96 12.16
CA ALA A 205 -2.28 15.55 12.02
C ALA A 205 -2.02 14.15 12.62
N ARG A 206 -2.70 13.77 13.71
CA ARG A 206 -2.62 12.42 14.30
C ARG A 206 -3.25 11.38 13.36
N ILE A 207 -4.42 11.66 12.79
CA ILE A 207 -5.10 10.80 11.80
C ILE A 207 -4.20 10.59 10.58
N HIS A 208 -3.60 11.66 10.05
CA HIS A 208 -2.69 11.57 8.90
C HIS A 208 -1.44 10.74 9.22
N ARG A 209 -0.85 10.90 10.42
CA ARG A 209 0.28 10.08 10.86
C ARG A 209 -0.07 8.60 10.95
N TYR A 210 -1.24 8.24 11.47
CA TYR A 210 -1.70 6.85 11.55
C TYR A 210 -1.98 6.26 10.16
N THR A 211 -2.63 7.04 9.29
CA THR A 211 -2.85 6.66 7.88
C THR A 211 -1.51 6.36 7.18
N LEU A 212 -0.52 7.25 7.30
CA LEU A 212 0.80 7.03 6.72
C LEU A 212 1.56 5.85 7.35
N ALA A 213 1.44 5.66 8.67
CA ALA A 213 2.08 4.54 9.35
C ALA A 213 1.54 3.20 8.84
N ARG A 214 0.22 3.07 8.64
CA ARG A 214 -0.38 1.87 8.05
C ARG A 214 0.12 1.63 6.63
N LEU A 215 0.06 2.64 5.76
CA LEU A 215 0.57 2.53 4.38
C LEU A 215 2.06 2.18 4.31
N ARG A 216 2.87 2.63 5.28
CA ARG A 216 4.28 2.26 5.40
C ARG A 216 4.46 0.83 5.88
N SER A 217 3.66 0.38 6.84
CA SER A 217 3.71 -0.99 7.35
C SER A 217 3.37 -2.03 6.28
N GLU A 218 2.50 -1.69 5.31
CA GLU A 218 2.18 -2.54 4.17
C GLU A 218 3.37 -2.73 3.20
N ILE A 219 4.37 -1.85 3.25
CA ILE A 219 5.54 -1.84 2.35
C ILE A 219 6.83 -1.99 3.18
N GLU A 220 6.73 -2.42 4.43
CA GLU A 220 7.88 -2.52 5.31
C GLU A 220 8.82 -3.66 4.84
N PRO A 221 10.14 -3.40 4.71
CA PRO A 221 11.08 -4.45 4.34
C PRO A 221 11.09 -5.54 5.41
N VAL A 222 10.90 -6.78 4.99
CA VAL A 222 11.03 -7.95 5.86
C VAL A 222 12.49 -8.17 6.26
N GLN A 223 12.71 -8.91 7.36
CA GLN A 223 14.05 -9.32 7.76
C GLN A 223 14.70 -10.16 6.66
N GLN A 224 16.03 -10.06 6.52
CA GLN A 224 16.78 -10.82 5.52
C GLN A 224 16.52 -12.33 5.65
N THR A 225 16.36 -12.84 6.87
CA THR A 225 16.03 -14.24 7.14
C THR A 225 14.67 -14.64 6.57
N ASP A 226 13.66 -13.77 6.66
CA ASP A 226 12.32 -14.05 6.13
C ASP A 226 12.33 -13.99 4.60
N PHE A 227 13.06 -13.03 4.03
CA PHE A 227 13.28 -12.97 2.58
C PHE A 227 13.98 -14.23 2.07
N MET A 228 15.03 -14.70 2.74
CA MET A 228 15.73 -15.93 2.33
C MET A 228 14.84 -17.17 2.42
N ARG A 229 14.04 -17.30 3.49
CA ARG A 229 13.06 -18.40 3.61
C ARG A 229 12.01 -18.35 2.50
N PHE A 230 11.45 -17.17 2.25
CA PHE A 230 10.53 -16.95 1.13
C PHE A 230 11.20 -17.31 -0.20
N LEU A 231 12.41 -16.83 -0.47
CA LEU A 231 13.10 -17.04 -1.74
C LEU A 231 13.38 -18.53 -1.99
N LEU A 232 13.86 -19.26 -0.99
CA LEU A 232 14.14 -20.69 -1.11
C LEU A 232 12.85 -21.52 -1.34
N ARG A 233 11.74 -21.14 -0.68
CA ARG A 233 10.40 -21.73 -0.94
C ARG A 233 9.87 -21.39 -2.31
N TRP A 234 9.92 -20.11 -2.66
CA TRP A 234 9.45 -19.59 -3.94
C TRP A 234 10.18 -20.28 -5.10
N GLN A 235 11.50 -20.44 -4.98
CA GLN A 235 12.35 -21.13 -5.95
C GLN A 235 12.24 -22.66 -5.87
N ARG A 236 11.44 -23.22 -4.94
CA ARG A 236 11.25 -24.66 -4.70
C ARG A 236 12.52 -25.43 -4.32
N VAL A 237 13.52 -24.76 -3.74
CA VAL A 237 14.80 -25.37 -3.36
C VAL A 237 14.79 -25.86 -1.90
N GLU A 238 13.87 -25.37 -1.07
CA GLU A 238 13.71 -25.87 0.30
C GLU A 238 13.20 -27.33 0.29
N PRO A 239 13.85 -28.26 1.03
CA PRO A 239 13.35 -29.62 1.18
C PRO A 239 11.89 -29.66 1.63
N GLY A 240 11.08 -30.52 1.00
CA GLY A 240 9.64 -30.62 1.26
C GLY A 240 8.76 -29.62 0.49
N HIS A 241 9.35 -28.64 -0.20
CA HIS A 241 8.63 -27.68 -1.07
C HIS A 241 8.97 -27.85 -2.56
N GLN A 242 9.73 -28.90 -2.89
CA GLN A 242 10.05 -29.28 -4.25
C GLN A 242 8.78 -29.72 -4.99
N GLY A 243 8.72 -29.46 -6.29
CA GLY A 243 7.67 -30.02 -7.15
C GLY A 243 7.82 -31.54 -7.30
N SER A 244 6.78 -32.22 -7.77
CA SER A 244 6.83 -33.66 -8.06
C SER A 244 6.18 -33.96 -9.40
N GLY A 245 6.79 -34.87 -10.16
CA GLY A 245 6.30 -35.33 -11.45
C GLY A 245 6.53 -34.37 -12.63
N PRO A 246 6.11 -34.77 -13.84
CA PRO A 246 6.39 -34.04 -15.08
C PRO A 246 5.68 -32.68 -15.19
N ASP A 247 4.50 -32.52 -14.60
CA ASP A 247 3.77 -31.23 -14.63
C ASP A 247 4.48 -30.15 -13.80
N ALA A 248 5.15 -30.55 -12.72
CA ALA A 248 5.93 -29.62 -11.90
C ALA A 248 7.16 -29.09 -12.65
N LEU A 249 7.74 -29.87 -13.56
CA LEU A 249 8.85 -29.44 -14.41
C LEU A 249 8.47 -28.24 -15.28
N ALA A 250 7.30 -28.28 -15.93
CA ALA A 250 6.84 -27.16 -16.75
C ALA A 250 6.72 -25.86 -15.93
N GLN A 251 6.16 -25.94 -14.72
CA GLN A 251 6.04 -24.76 -13.83
C GLN A 251 7.40 -24.21 -13.37
N VAL A 252 8.37 -25.09 -13.10
CA VAL A 252 9.74 -24.68 -12.74
C VAL A 252 10.43 -24.00 -13.93
N LEU A 253 10.26 -24.53 -15.13
CA LEU A 253 10.81 -23.94 -16.35
C LEU A 253 10.17 -22.58 -16.67
N ASP A 254 8.85 -22.44 -16.47
CA ASP A 254 8.15 -21.16 -16.62
C ASP A 254 8.68 -20.11 -15.62
N GLN A 255 8.95 -20.51 -14.38
CA GLN A 255 9.49 -19.61 -13.35
C GLN A 255 10.96 -19.20 -13.62
N LEU A 256 11.75 -20.11 -14.19
CA LEU A 256 13.15 -19.89 -14.55
C LEU A 256 13.31 -19.41 -16.00
N GLU A 257 12.23 -19.03 -16.66
CA GLU A 257 12.26 -18.67 -18.06
C GLU A 257 13.22 -17.50 -18.31
N GLY A 258 14.15 -17.69 -19.25
CA GLY A 258 15.17 -16.71 -19.61
C GLY A 258 16.37 -16.63 -18.66
N PHE A 259 16.42 -17.42 -17.58
CA PHE A 259 17.62 -17.63 -16.76
C PHE A 259 18.65 -18.42 -17.56
N GLU A 260 19.90 -17.93 -17.63
CA GLU A 260 20.99 -18.65 -18.29
C GLU A 260 21.84 -19.40 -17.26
N ALA A 261 22.02 -20.69 -17.49
CA ALA A 261 22.90 -21.54 -16.71
C ALA A 261 23.68 -22.50 -17.62
N PRO A 262 24.84 -23.01 -17.18
CA PRO A 262 25.56 -24.05 -17.91
C PRO A 262 24.63 -25.19 -18.31
N ALA A 263 24.72 -25.64 -19.56
CA ALA A 263 23.90 -26.75 -20.07
C ALA A 263 23.93 -27.98 -19.15
N ALA A 264 25.10 -28.31 -18.58
CA ALA A 264 25.22 -29.43 -17.64
C ALA A 264 24.56 -29.17 -16.27
N ALA A 265 24.52 -27.92 -15.80
CA ALA A 265 23.98 -27.57 -14.49
C ALA A 265 22.45 -27.68 -14.42
N TRP A 266 21.76 -27.52 -15.56
CA TRP A 266 20.31 -27.66 -15.63
C TRP A 266 19.84 -29.01 -15.09
N GLU A 267 20.39 -30.11 -15.60
CA GLU A 267 19.96 -31.46 -15.23
C GLU A 267 20.70 -32.06 -14.03
N GLN A 268 21.85 -31.48 -13.64
CA GLN A 268 22.64 -31.99 -12.52
C GLN A 268 22.35 -31.28 -11.19
N GLU A 269 22.03 -29.99 -11.24
CA GLU A 269 21.95 -29.15 -10.04
C GLU A 269 20.62 -28.39 -9.96
N ILE A 270 20.16 -27.77 -11.04
CA ILE A 270 19.05 -26.81 -10.99
C ILE A 270 17.70 -27.51 -10.89
N LEU A 271 17.42 -28.45 -11.80
CA LEU A 271 16.15 -29.19 -11.84
C LEU A 271 16.05 -30.22 -10.69
N PRO A 272 17.08 -31.02 -10.38
CA PRO A 272 17.03 -31.95 -9.24
C PRO A 272 16.87 -31.25 -7.89
N ALA A 273 17.37 -30.02 -7.74
CA ALA A 273 17.15 -29.24 -6.51
C ALA A 273 15.70 -28.76 -6.35
N ARG A 274 14.90 -28.73 -7.42
CA ARG A 274 13.54 -28.16 -7.45
C ARG A 274 12.43 -29.18 -7.64
N ILE A 275 12.77 -30.38 -8.10
CA ILE A 275 11.83 -31.43 -8.45
C ILE A 275 12.31 -32.73 -7.81
N ALA A 276 11.48 -33.28 -6.93
CA ALA A 276 11.73 -34.57 -6.32
C ALA A 276 11.72 -35.67 -7.39
N ASP A 277 12.71 -36.57 -7.32
CA ASP A 277 12.88 -37.70 -8.23
C ASP A 277 12.88 -37.28 -9.73
N TYR A 278 13.55 -36.16 -10.04
CA TYR A 278 13.67 -35.66 -11.42
C TYR A 278 14.18 -36.74 -12.39
N ASP A 279 13.40 -36.98 -13.45
CA ASP A 279 13.77 -37.84 -14.57
C ASP A 279 14.09 -36.99 -15.82
N PRO A 280 15.31 -37.08 -16.39
CA PRO A 280 15.68 -36.41 -17.63
C PRO A 280 14.71 -36.63 -18.79
N ALA A 281 14.03 -37.79 -18.84
CA ALA A 281 13.04 -38.10 -19.89
C ALA A 281 11.88 -37.09 -19.93
N TRP A 282 11.58 -36.41 -18.82
CA TRP A 282 10.54 -35.39 -18.77
C TRP A 282 10.93 -34.13 -19.54
N LEU A 283 12.18 -33.69 -19.43
CA LEU A 283 12.68 -32.55 -20.19
C LEU A 283 12.75 -32.89 -21.68
N ASP A 284 13.22 -34.08 -22.01
CA ASP A 284 13.24 -34.59 -23.39
C ASP A 284 11.84 -34.57 -24.00
N LEU A 285 10.82 -35.04 -23.28
CA LEU A 285 9.43 -35.00 -23.74
C LEU A 285 8.93 -33.57 -24.00
N LEU A 286 9.28 -32.61 -23.13
CA LEU A 286 8.89 -31.21 -23.31
C LEU A 286 9.59 -30.57 -24.53
N CYS A 287 10.84 -30.92 -24.79
CA CYS A 287 11.58 -30.50 -25.98
C CYS A 287 11.01 -31.15 -27.25
N LEU A 288 10.79 -32.46 -27.24
CA LEU A 288 10.25 -33.22 -28.39
C LEU A 288 8.82 -32.83 -28.76
N SER A 289 8.00 -32.49 -27.76
CA SER A 289 6.65 -31.94 -27.99
C SER A 289 6.67 -30.49 -28.48
N GLY A 290 7.84 -29.85 -28.50
CA GLY A 290 8.01 -28.46 -28.90
C GLY A 290 7.41 -27.45 -27.92
N ARG A 291 7.16 -27.85 -26.67
CA ARG A 291 6.68 -26.94 -25.60
C ARG A 291 7.81 -26.07 -25.07
N VAL A 292 9.00 -26.65 -24.95
CA VAL A 292 10.21 -25.99 -24.47
C VAL A 292 11.26 -26.02 -25.58
N THR A 293 12.04 -24.95 -25.68
CA THR A 293 13.24 -24.87 -26.52
C THR A 293 14.37 -24.26 -25.71
N TRP A 294 15.61 -24.60 -26.04
CA TRP A 294 16.77 -23.93 -25.48
C TRP A 294 17.32 -22.89 -26.45
N LEU A 295 17.87 -21.82 -25.90
CA LEU A 295 18.60 -20.82 -26.66
C LEU A 295 19.73 -20.24 -25.83
N ARG A 296 20.70 -19.63 -26.49
CA ARG A 296 21.75 -18.85 -25.83
C ARG A 296 21.46 -17.36 -26.04
N ARG A 297 21.23 -16.64 -24.94
CA ARG A 297 20.93 -15.20 -24.95
C ARG A 297 22.20 -14.37 -24.98
N THR A 298 23.18 -14.75 -24.16
CA THR A 298 24.43 -13.99 -24.03
C THR A 298 25.54 -14.68 -24.82
N PRO A 299 25.90 -14.15 -26.02
CA PRO A 299 27.08 -14.64 -26.73
C PRO A 299 28.35 -14.36 -25.90
N PRO A 300 29.43 -15.11 -26.13
CA PRO A 300 30.69 -14.80 -25.45
C PRO A 300 31.13 -13.38 -25.87
N GLN A 301 31.51 -12.56 -24.90
CA GLN A 301 32.21 -11.31 -25.21
C GLN A 301 33.46 -11.69 -26.01
N SER A 302 33.69 -11.00 -27.14
CA SER A 302 34.87 -11.19 -27.97
C SER A 302 36.12 -10.81 -27.17
N THR A 303 36.59 -11.72 -26.33
CA THR A 303 37.89 -11.59 -25.67
C THR A 303 38.92 -11.93 -26.73
N SER A 304 39.45 -10.89 -27.33
CA SER A 304 40.70 -10.91 -28.10
C SER A 304 41.71 -11.85 -27.43
N SER A 305 41.94 -13.02 -28.04
CA SER A 305 43.18 -13.85 -27.97
C SER A 305 43.00 -15.38 -28.02
N ARG A 306 41.80 -15.96 -27.91
CA ARG A 306 41.66 -17.43 -28.11
C ARG A 306 41.45 -17.77 -29.58
N ARG A 307 42.53 -18.23 -30.24
CA ARG A 307 42.57 -18.85 -31.59
C ARG A 307 41.83 -20.20 -31.64
N GLY A 308 40.58 -20.25 -31.22
CA GLY A 308 39.73 -21.44 -31.31
C GLY A 308 38.35 -21.05 -31.83
N LYS A 309 37.82 -21.84 -32.77
CA LYS A 309 36.44 -21.68 -33.25
C LYS A 309 35.49 -21.77 -32.06
N PRO A 310 34.53 -20.85 -31.88
CA PRO A 310 33.60 -20.91 -30.75
C PRO A 310 32.73 -22.17 -30.92
N ALA A 311 32.73 -23.03 -29.91
CA ALA A 311 31.96 -24.28 -29.89
C ALA A 311 31.29 -24.42 -28.52
N PRO A 312 30.11 -25.06 -28.44
CA PRO A 312 29.45 -25.29 -27.17
C PRO A 312 30.25 -26.31 -26.35
N VAL A 313 30.39 -26.03 -25.06
CA VAL A 313 31.00 -26.88 -24.04
C VAL A 313 29.98 -27.10 -22.93
N ARG A 314 30.25 -28.02 -22.00
CA ARG A 314 29.35 -28.26 -20.85
C ARG A 314 29.04 -27.01 -20.03
N ALA A 315 29.99 -26.07 -19.99
CA ALA A 315 29.88 -24.78 -19.32
C ALA A 315 29.14 -23.71 -20.15
N THR A 316 28.70 -24.01 -21.37
CA THR A 316 27.99 -23.06 -22.23
C THR A 316 26.65 -22.70 -21.58
N PRO A 317 26.43 -21.42 -21.27
CA PRO A 317 25.16 -20.98 -20.72
C PRO A 317 24.05 -21.11 -21.78
N ILE A 318 22.95 -21.75 -21.39
CA ILE A 318 21.71 -21.82 -22.14
C ILE A 318 20.55 -21.41 -21.22
N ALA A 319 19.51 -20.84 -21.82
CA ALA A 319 18.22 -20.65 -21.20
C ALA A 319 17.23 -21.63 -21.81
N LEU A 320 16.43 -22.28 -20.96
CA LEU A 320 15.24 -23.02 -21.36
C LEU A 320 14.06 -22.06 -21.35
N VAL A 321 13.31 -22.01 -22.46
CA VAL A 321 12.17 -21.11 -22.62
C VAL A 321 10.97 -21.82 -23.22
N SER A 322 9.78 -21.30 -22.91
CA SER A 322 8.56 -21.71 -23.58
C SER A 322 8.63 -21.31 -25.05
N ARG A 323 8.26 -22.22 -25.94
CA ARG A 323 8.26 -21.94 -27.38
C ARG A 323 7.34 -20.78 -27.75
N THR A 324 6.26 -20.58 -26.99
CA THR A 324 5.33 -19.45 -27.16
C THR A 324 5.99 -18.10 -26.91
N ASN A 325 6.98 -18.05 -26.00
CA ASN A 325 7.67 -16.84 -25.60
C ASN A 325 9.03 -16.67 -26.31
N LEU A 326 9.40 -17.60 -27.19
CA LEU A 326 10.70 -17.60 -27.88
C LEU A 326 11.02 -16.26 -28.54
N SER A 327 10.03 -15.63 -29.20
CA SER A 327 10.21 -14.34 -29.87
C SER A 327 10.58 -13.22 -28.90
N VAL A 328 10.04 -13.21 -27.68
CA VAL A 328 10.34 -12.23 -26.63
C VAL A 328 11.79 -12.38 -26.17
N TRP A 329 12.26 -13.61 -26.01
CA TRP A 329 13.61 -13.91 -25.53
C TRP A 329 14.69 -13.80 -26.61
N CYS A 330 14.32 -13.94 -27.88
CA CYS A 330 15.21 -13.74 -29.02
C CYS A 330 15.50 -12.26 -29.32
N VAL A 331 14.76 -11.30 -28.74
CA VAL A 331 15.09 -9.88 -28.86
C VAL A 331 16.42 -9.62 -28.15
N ARG A 332 17.47 -9.40 -28.92
CA ARG A 332 18.77 -8.96 -28.40
C ARG A 332 18.61 -7.55 -27.83
N GLY A 333 18.85 -7.39 -26.53
CA GLY A 333 19.07 -6.07 -25.95
C GLY A 333 20.46 -5.59 -26.35
N GLU A 334 20.56 -4.50 -27.12
CA GLU A 334 21.86 -3.85 -27.37
C GLU A 334 22.46 -3.31 -26.05
N PRO A 335 23.78 -3.43 -25.89
CA PRO A 335 24.61 -2.28 -26.22
C PRO A 335 25.92 -2.65 -26.95
N GLY A 336 26.11 -2.06 -28.13
CA GLY A 336 27.44 -1.78 -28.71
C GLY A 336 28.02 -2.87 -29.60
N GLY A 337 27.54 -2.96 -30.84
CA GLY A 337 28.22 -3.67 -31.92
C GLY A 337 27.25 -4.39 -32.84
N ASP A 338 26.67 -3.65 -33.77
CA ASP A 338 25.78 -4.15 -34.84
C ASP A 338 26.54 -5.00 -35.89
N GLU A 339 27.82 -5.30 -35.66
CA GLU A 339 28.61 -6.22 -36.47
C GLU A 339 28.42 -7.65 -35.97
N LEU A 340 27.63 -8.41 -36.73
CA LEU A 340 27.58 -9.86 -36.59
C LEU A 340 29.03 -10.40 -36.67
N PRO A 341 29.47 -11.24 -35.71
CA PRO A 341 30.81 -11.81 -35.76
C PRO A 341 31.02 -12.56 -37.08
N GLU A 342 32.23 -12.45 -37.65
CA GLU A 342 32.60 -13.15 -38.87
C GLU A 342 32.41 -14.66 -38.69
N LEU A 343 31.46 -15.22 -39.43
CA LEU A 343 31.12 -16.63 -39.39
C LEU A 343 32.07 -17.42 -40.30
N SER A 344 32.43 -18.64 -39.90
CA SER A 344 33.09 -19.57 -40.81
C SER A 344 32.24 -19.85 -42.06
N PRO A 345 32.85 -20.25 -43.19
CA PRO A 345 32.11 -20.58 -44.41
C PRO A 345 31.03 -21.64 -44.20
N ALA A 346 31.29 -22.63 -43.33
CA ALA A 346 30.34 -23.66 -42.97
C ALA A 346 29.16 -23.10 -42.15
N ALA A 347 29.43 -22.30 -41.12
CA ALA A 347 28.40 -21.66 -40.30
C ALA A 347 27.55 -20.66 -41.11
N ALA A 348 28.17 -19.87 -41.98
CA ALA A 348 27.48 -18.95 -42.87
C ALA A 348 26.52 -19.69 -43.82
N ARG A 349 26.97 -20.82 -44.38
CA ARG A 349 26.14 -21.66 -45.26
C ARG A 349 24.97 -22.31 -44.51
N VAL A 350 25.21 -22.83 -43.30
CA VAL A 350 24.14 -23.40 -42.45
C VAL A 350 23.12 -22.32 -42.06
N ARG A 351 23.58 -21.13 -41.66
CA ARG A 351 22.71 -19.99 -41.35
C ARG A 351 21.86 -19.57 -42.55
N GLN A 352 22.44 -19.55 -43.75
CA GLN A 352 21.69 -19.25 -44.98
C GLN A 352 20.54 -20.24 -45.21
N VAL A 353 20.78 -21.54 -44.99
CA VAL A 353 19.73 -22.57 -45.11
C VAL A 353 18.64 -22.36 -44.07
N LEU A 354 19.00 -22.10 -42.81
CA LEU A 354 18.05 -21.85 -41.72
C LEU A 354 17.21 -20.57 -41.97
N SER A 355 17.83 -19.50 -42.47
CA SER A 355 17.11 -18.26 -42.82
C SER A 355 16.13 -18.46 -43.98
N ALA A 356 16.45 -19.33 -44.94
CA ALA A 356 15.62 -19.56 -46.12
C ALA A 356 14.50 -20.58 -45.90
N ALA A 357 14.79 -21.65 -45.14
CA ALA A 357 13.88 -22.79 -44.95
C ALA A 357 13.23 -22.84 -43.56
N GLY A 358 13.66 -21.99 -42.62
CA GLY A 358 13.23 -22.04 -41.23
C GLY A 358 13.85 -23.22 -40.47
N ALA A 359 13.13 -23.73 -39.47
CA ALA A 359 13.56 -24.89 -38.68
C ALA A 359 13.73 -26.12 -39.59
N CYS A 360 14.91 -26.75 -39.52
CA CYS A 360 15.29 -27.87 -40.38
C CYS A 360 15.84 -29.02 -39.53
N PHE A 361 15.53 -30.27 -39.89
CA PHE A 361 16.22 -31.42 -39.30
C PHE A 361 17.67 -31.47 -39.80
N PHE A 362 18.53 -32.15 -39.04
CA PHE A 362 19.95 -32.27 -39.38
C PHE A 362 20.19 -32.86 -40.79
N MET A 363 19.40 -33.87 -41.19
CA MET A 363 19.50 -34.48 -42.53
C MET A 363 19.10 -33.49 -43.63
N ASP A 364 18.11 -32.63 -43.39
CA ASP A 364 17.70 -31.58 -44.34
C ASP A 364 18.79 -30.51 -44.48
N LEU A 365 19.45 -30.15 -43.38
CA LEU A 365 20.59 -29.23 -43.41
C LEU A 365 21.73 -29.79 -44.24
N MET A 366 22.09 -31.07 -44.10
CA MET A 366 23.11 -31.70 -44.94
C MET A 366 22.71 -31.67 -46.42
N GLY A 367 21.48 -32.10 -46.75
CA GLY A 367 21.01 -32.15 -48.14
C GLY A 367 20.93 -30.78 -48.81
N ARG A 368 20.48 -29.74 -48.10
CA ARG A 368 20.29 -28.37 -48.64
C ARG A 368 21.59 -27.56 -48.65
N SER A 369 22.46 -27.77 -47.67
CA SER A 369 23.73 -27.04 -47.59
C SER A 369 24.78 -27.57 -48.57
N GLY A 370 24.75 -28.87 -48.86
CA GLY A 370 25.79 -29.58 -49.64
C GLY A 370 27.08 -29.83 -48.85
N LEU A 371 27.06 -29.60 -47.53
CA LEU A 371 28.21 -29.77 -46.64
C LEU A 371 28.33 -31.21 -46.14
N LEU A 372 29.55 -31.62 -45.79
CA LEU A 372 29.79 -32.88 -45.09
C LEU A 372 29.20 -32.81 -43.67
N ARG A 373 28.88 -33.99 -43.11
CA ARG A 373 28.34 -34.12 -41.74
C ARG A 373 29.13 -33.32 -40.70
N THR A 374 30.45 -33.46 -40.70
CA THR A 374 31.35 -32.75 -39.77
C THR A 374 31.33 -31.25 -39.95
N GLN A 375 31.19 -30.76 -41.18
CA GLN A 375 31.08 -29.33 -41.47
C GLN A 375 29.74 -28.74 -41.00
N VAL A 376 28.65 -29.50 -41.11
CA VAL A 376 27.34 -29.10 -40.55
C VAL A 376 27.39 -29.09 -39.02
N GLU A 377 28.02 -30.09 -38.40
CA GLU A 377 28.23 -30.14 -36.94
C GLU A 377 29.06 -28.95 -36.44
N GLU A 378 30.20 -28.64 -37.08
CA GLU A 378 31.03 -27.47 -36.77
C GLU A 378 30.27 -26.15 -36.98
N GLY A 379 29.53 -26.03 -38.08
CA GLY A 379 28.74 -24.84 -38.39
C GLY A 379 27.62 -24.60 -37.37
N LEU A 380 26.89 -25.64 -36.99
CA LEU A 380 25.87 -25.56 -35.95
C LEU A 380 26.47 -25.23 -34.58
N ALA A 381 27.59 -25.88 -34.22
CA ALA A 381 28.31 -25.58 -32.98
C ALA A 381 28.69 -24.09 -32.89
N GLU A 382 29.20 -23.52 -33.97
CA GLU A 382 29.54 -22.09 -34.04
C GLU A 382 28.30 -21.20 -33.89
N LEU A 383 27.21 -21.50 -34.60
CA LEU A 383 25.97 -20.73 -34.51
C LEU A 383 25.35 -20.79 -33.10
N VAL A 384 25.35 -21.96 -32.47
CA VAL A 384 24.87 -22.15 -31.08
C VAL A 384 25.77 -21.39 -30.10
N ALA A 385 27.09 -21.46 -30.29
CA ALA A 385 28.03 -20.74 -29.46
C ALA A 385 27.83 -19.21 -29.55
N LEU A 386 27.39 -18.70 -30.69
CA LEU A 386 27.11 -17.29 -30.90
C LEU A 386 25.65 -16.88 -30.58
N GLY A 387 24.82 -17.82 -30.13
CA GLY A 387 23.38 -17.57 -29.88
C GLY A 387 22.62 -17.16 -31.14
N LEU A 388 23.00 -17.73 -32.29
CA LEU A 388 22.38 -17.53 -33.61
C LEU A 388 21.54 -18.73 -34.06
N ALA A 389 21.65 -19.86 -33.35
CA ALA A 389 20.81 -21.03 -33.54
C ALA A 389 20.28 -21.52 -32.19
N ASN A 390 19.06 -22.05 -32.22
CA ASN A 390 18.32 -22.65 -31.11
C ASN A 390 17.67 -23.97 -31.58
N SER A 391 17.12 -24.74 -30.64
CA SER A 391 16.46 -26.03 -30.92
C SER A 391 15.04 -25.94 -31.43
#